data_AF-A0A846N243-F1
#
_entry.id   AF-A0A846N243-F1
#
_cell.length_a   1.000
_cell.length_b   1.000
_cell.length_c   1.000
_cell.angle_alpha   90.00
_cell.angle_beta   90.00
_cell.angle_gamma   90.00
#
_symmetry.space_group_name_H-M   'P 1'
#
loop_
_entity.id
_entity.type
_entity.pdbx_description
1 polymer ?
#
loop_
_entity_poly.entity_id
_entity_poly.type
_entity_poly.pdbx_seq_one_letter_code
_entity_poly.pdbx_strand_id
1 'polypeptide(L)'
;MAESKVLKFPVHNTPTSGSEVRTADLFGACLHGRDKIAFIDIDEFSEDTFLRLLARNAVTAIIDIRPKPVFERPNFEHKRTVSYLYQRDINYVEYAILLLSQADPTNRSTDAYDELISAIQGHIRAGLTIFLFNKEAHEIGWVQQFRNYIRDSRISCTEIHPRSLSSN
;
A
#
# COMPACT_ATOMS: atom_id res chain seq x y z
N MET A 1 -32.62 -45.45 0.08
CA MET A 1 -31.57 -44.83 0.92
C MET A 1 -30.25 -45.30 0.36
N ALA A 2 -29.46 -44.40 -0.24
CA ALA A 2 -28.25 -44.76 -0.96
C ALA A 2 -27.01 -44.63 -0.05
N GLU A 3 -26.29 -45.73 0.13
CA GLU A 3 -25.02 -45.77 0.88
C GLU A 3 -23.89 -45.23 0.01
N SER A 4 -23.20 -44.20 0.51
CA SER A 4 -22.05 -43.60 -0.16
C SER A 4 -20.80 -44.46 0.09
N LYS A 5 -20.27 -45.08 -0.97
CA LYS A 5 -18.99 -45.79 -0.95
C LYS A 5 -17.83 -44.78 -0.98
N VAL A 6 -17.15 -44.63 0.16
CA VAL A 6 -15.89 -43.87 0.25
C VAL A 6 -14.75 -44.75 -0.25
N LEU A 7 -14.17 -44.39 -1.40
CA LEU A 7 -12.91 -44.95 -1.88
C LEU A 7 -11.75 -44.44 -1.02
N LYS A 8 -11.10 -45.33 -0.26
CA LYS A 8 -9.85 -45.05 0.44
C LYS A 8 -8.68 -45.49 -0.44
N PHE A 9 -7.78 -44.55 -0.76
CA PHE A 9 -6.50 -44.86 -1.39
C PHE A 9 -5.44 -45.13 -0.31
N PRO A 10 -4.57 -46.15 -0.47
CA PRO A 10 -3.50 -46.42 0.48
C PRO A 10 -2.41 -45.36 0.36
N VAL A 11 -2.09 -44.69 1.46
CA VAL A 11 -0.90 -43.84 1.56
C VAL A 11 0.29 -44.75 1.88
N HIS A 12 1.11 -45.03 0.86
CA HIS A 12 2.43 -45.63 1.07
C HIS A 12 3.37 -44.56 1.62
N ASN A 13 3.72 -44.66 2.90
CA ASN A 13 4.83 -43.92 3.47
C ASN A 13 6.14 -44.63 3.15
N THR A 14 6.89 -44.13 2.18
CA THR A 14 8.33 -44.35 2.05
C THR A 14 9.05 -43.05 2.44
N PRO A 15 10.05 -43.09 3.33
CA PRO A 15 10.81 -41.90 3.69
C PRO A 15 11.86 -41.68 2.61
N THR A 16 11.50 -40.96 1.55
CA THR A 16 12.47 -40.44 0.60
C THR A 16 12.98 -39.11 1.17
N SER A 17 14.26 -39.06 1.49
CA SER A 17 15.03 -37.88 1.84
C SER A 17 14.66 -36.71 0.94
N GLY A 18 13.80 -35.84 1.45
CA GLY A 18 13.30 -34.68 0.74
C GLY A 18 14.40 -33.63 0.65
N SER A 19 14.94 -33.46 -0.54
CA SER A 19 15.35 -32.12 -0.99
C SER A 19 14.22 -31.18 -0.60
N GLU A 20 14.51 -30.19 0.25
CA GLU A 20 13.54 -29.16 0.62
C GLU A 20 13.00 -28.56 -0.67
N VAL A 21 11.80 -28.97 -1.06
CA VAL A 21 11.02 -28.24 -2.04
C VAL A 21 10.75 -26.92 -1.35
N ARG A 22 11.61 -25.93 -1.62
CA ARG A 22 11.30 -24.53 -1.40
C ARG A 22 10.04 -24.28 -2.22
N THR A 23 8.87 -24.49 -1.62
CA THR A 23 7.65 -23.89 -2.09
C THR A 23 7.96 -22.40 -2.13
N ALA A 24 8.17 -21.88 -3.34
CA ALA A 24 8.25 -20.46 -3.56
C ALA A 24 6.99 -19.90 -2.91
N ASP A 25 7.17 -19.18 -1.80
CA ASP A 25 6.07 -18.56 -1.08
C ASP A 25 5.48 -17.54 -2.05
N LEU A 26 4.43 -17.94 -2.77
CA LEU A 26 3.71 -17.11 -3.74
C LEU A 26 3.18 -15.83 -3.07
N PHE A 27 3.13 -15.81 -1.73
CA PHE A 27 2.67 -14.74 -0.88
C PHE A 27 3.77 -14.08 -0.03
N GLY A 28 5.04 -14.43 -0.24
CA GLY A 28 6.17 -13.88 0.52
C GLY A 28 6.19 -12.34 0.49
N ALA A 29 5.87 -11.73 -0.65
CA ALA A 29 5.80 -10.28 -0.81
C ALA A 29 4.84 -9.58 0.20
N CYS A 30 3.75 -10.25 0.59
CA CYS A 30 2.76 -9.71 1.53
C CYS A 30 3.30 -9.63 2.97
N LEU A 31 4.09 -10.62 3.38
CA LEU A 31 4.79 -10.58 4.67
C LEU A 31 5.92 -9.56 4.70
N HIS A 32 6.54 -9.27 3.55
CA HIS A 32 7.62 -8.30 3.46
C HIS A 32 7.13 -6.85 3.54
N GLY A 33 5.86 -6.57 3.24
CA GLY A 33 5.29 -5.22 3.26
C GLY A 33 4.69 -4.78 4.59
N ARG A 34 4.41 -5.71 5.51
CA ARG A 34 3.76 -5.40 6.80
C ARG A 34 4.58 -4.43 7.62
N ASP A 35 3.88 -3.51 8.29
CA ASP A 35 4.45 -2.47 9.14
C ASP A 35 5.50 -1.64 8.39
N LYS A 36 5.38 -1.51 7.06
CA LYS A 36 6.25 -0.67 6.24
C LYS A 36 5.46 0.40 5.52
N ILE A 37 6.14 1.53 5.37
CA ILE A 37 5.65 2.66 4.59
C ILE A 37 6.70 3.07 3.56
N ALA A 38 6.26 3.67 2.46
CA ALA A 38 7.16 4.28 1.49
C ALA A 38 6.59 5.61 1.01
N PHE A 39 7.42 6.65 0.96
CA PHE A 39 7.06 7.92 0.33
C PHE A 39 7.53 7.91 -1.12
N ILE A 40 6.60 7.96 -2.08
CA ILE A 40 6.88 7.86 -3.50
C ILE A 40 6.50 9.16 -4.19
N ASP A 41 7.46 9.74 -4.91
CA ASP A 41 7.20 10.85 -5.83
C ASP A 41 6.56 10.32 -7.11
N ILE A 42 5.31 10.67 -7.38
CA ILE A 42 4.58 10.20 -8.56
C ILE A 42 5.17 10.77 -9.87
N ASP A 43 5.84 11.92 -9.80
CA ASP A 43 6.38 12.60 -10.97
C ASP A 43 7.55 11.81 -11.60
N GLU A 44 8.15 10.89 -10.84
CA GLU A 44 9.21 9.99 -11.31
C GLU A 44 8.69 8.74 -12.05
N PHE A 45 7.35 8.54 -12.12
CA PHE A 45 6.76 7.32 -12.65
C PHE A 45 5.93 7.56 -13.91
N SER A 46 6.00 6.58 -14.83
CA SER A 46 4.93 6.35 -15.80
C SER A 46 3.84 5.46 -15.20
N GLU A 47 2.61 5.56 -15.71
CA GLU A 47 1.49 4.72 -15.25
C GLU A 47 1.84 3.24 -15.20
N ASP A 48 2.39 2.67 -16.28
CA ASP A 48 2.73 1.24 -16.30
C ASP A 48 3.79 0.86 -15.26
N THR A 49 4.73 1.76 -14.96
CA THR A 49 5.77 1.51 -13.95
C THR A 49 5.17 1.58 -12.55
N PHE A 50 4.29 2.54 -12.29
CA PHE A 50 3.56 2.65 -11.05
C PHE A 50 2.69 1.41 -10.80
N LEU A 51 1.85 1.02 -11.78
CA LEU A 51 0.98 -0.15 -11.66
C LEU A 51 1.78 -1.45 -11.45
N ARG A 52 2.95 -1.60 -12.10
CA ARG A 52 3.85 -2.74 -11.85
C ARG A 52 4.42 -2.73 -10.44
N LEU A 53 4.80 -1.57 -9.92
CA LEU A 53 5.27 -1.43 -8.54
C LEU A 53 4.20 -1.88 -7.56
N LEU A 54 2.95 -1.44 -7.76
CA LEU A 54 1.82 -1.84 -6.91
C LEU A 54 1.56 -3.35 -6.97
N ALA A 55 1.59 -3.94 -8.17
CA ALA A 55 1.36 -5.36 -8.38
C ALA A 55 2.39 -6.25 -7.64
N ARG A 56 3.64 -5.78 -7.52
CA ARG A 56 4.76 -6.55 -6.95
C ARG A 56 4.88 -6.43 -5.43
N ASN A 57 4.46 -5.30 -4.85
CA ASN A 57 4.86 -4.93 -3.49
C ASN A 57 3.79 -5.10 -2.40
N ALA A 58 2.77 -5.95 -2.63
CA ALA A 58 1.70 -6.21 -1.66
C ALA A 58 1.16 -4.93 -0.97
N VAL A 59 0.90 -3.92 -1.81
CA VAL A 59 0.38 -2.63 -1.38
C VAL A 59 -1.06 -2.84 -0.94
N THR A 60 -1.39 -2.38 0.26
CA THR A 60 -2.74 -2.48 0.84
C THR A 60 -3.40 -1.12 1.00
N ALA A 61 -2.61 -0.05 1.08
CA ALA A 61 -3.11 1.31 1.14
C ALA A 61 -2.20 2.28 0.38
N ILE A 62 -2.81 3.31 -0.20
CA ILE A 62 -2.15 4.47 -0.80
C ILE A 62 -2.78 5.72 -0.20
N ILE A 63 -1.93 6.55 0.38
CA ILE A 63 -2.28 7.85 0.95
C ILE A 63 -1.76 8.92 0.02
N ASP A 64 -2.67 9.49 -0.76
CA ASP A 64 -2.36 10.56 -1.66
C ASP A 64 -2.29 11.89 -0.92
N ILE A 65 -1.07 12.36 -0.72
CA ILE A 65 -0.76 13.64 -0.09
C ILE A 65 -0.45 14.70 -1.15
N ARG A 66 -0.86 14.53 -2.40
CA ARG A 66 -0.77 15.60 -3.40
C ARG A 66 -1.85 16.65 -3.11
N PRO A 67 -1.54 17.95 -3.27
CA PRO A 67 -2.54 19.02 -3.17
C PRO A 67 -3.69 18.86 -4.17
N LYS A 68 -3.39 18.26 -5.33
CA LYS A 68 -4.35 17.88 -6.35
C LYS A 68 -4.27 16.36 -6.57
N PRO A 69 -5.20 15.57 -6.00
CA PRO A 69 -5.14 14.10 -6.05
C PRO A 69 -5.66 13.55 -7.40
N VAL A 70 -5.32 14.24 -8.51
CA VAL A 70 -5.65 13.82 -9.87
C VAL A 70 -4.39 13.24 -10.50
N PHE A 71 -4.56 12.13 -11.22
CA PHE A 71 -3.46 11.51 -11.97
C PHE A 71 -3.47 12.11 -13.37
N GLU A 72 -2.55 13.04 -13.62
CA GLU A 72 -2.57 13.90 -14.80
C GLU A 72 -1.97 13.24 -16.05
N ARG A 73 -2.53 13.60 -17.20
CA ARG A 73 -1.96 13.27 -18.51
C ARG A 73 -0.71 14.12 -18.77
N PRO A 74 0.27 13.61 -19.55
CA PRO A 74 0.25 12.35 -20.30
C PRO A 74 0.73 11.13 -19.51
N ASN A 75 1.30 11.31 -18.32
CA ASN A 75 1.96 10.23 -17.58
C ASN A 75 0.96 9.20 -17.04
N PHE A 76 -0.27 9.63 -16.75
CA PHE A 76 -1.32 8.79 -16.22
C PHE A 76 -2.68 9.02 -16.89
N GLU A 77 -3.50 7.99 -16.88
CA GLU A 77 -4.93 8.09 -17.13
C GLU A 77 -5.68 7.85 -15.81
N HIS A 78 -6.15 8.94 -15.19
CA HIS A 78 -6.77 8.90 -13.85
C HIS A 78 -7.81 7.80 -13.67
N LYS A 79 -8.74 7.66 -14.62
CA LYS A 79 -9.78 6.62 -14.55
C LYS A 79 -9.19 5.22 -14.52
N ARG A 80 -8.15 4.93 -15.34
CA ARG A 80 -7.49 3.62 -15.39
C ARG A 80 -6.77 3.35 -14.08
N THR A 81 -5.97 4.31 -13.60
CA THR A 81 -5.22 4.18 -12.35
C THR A 81 -6.15 3.93 -11.16
N VAL A 82 -7.18 4.77 -10.97
CA VAL A 82 -8.13 4.60 -9.85
C VAL A 82 -8.92 3.30 -9.97
N SER A 83 -9.34 2.91 -11.18
CA SER A 83 -10.02 1.62 -11.39
C SER A 83 -9.12 0.43 -11.03
N TYR A 84 -7.82 0.52 -11.32
CA TYR A 84 -6.86 -0.50 -10.92
C TYR A 84 -6.74 -0.61 -9.40
N LEU A 85 -6.63 0.52 -8.69
CA LEU A 85 -6.57 0.53 -7.22
C LEU A 85 -7.79 -0.16 -6.61
N TYR A 86 -8.98 0.19 -7.10
CA TYR A 86 -10.24 -0.43 -6.68
C TYR A 86 -10.29 -1.94 -6.97
N GLN A 87 -9.93 -2.36 -8.20
CA GLN A 87 -9.91 -3.79 -8.58
C GLN A 87 -8.92 -4.63 -7.78
N ARG A 88 -7.86 -4.00 -7.26
CA ARG A 88 -6.83 -4.65 -6.44
C ARG A 88 -7.12 -4.58 -4.94
N ASP A 89 -8.26 -4.03 -4.54
CA ASP A 89 -8.64 -3.81 -3.14
C ASP A 89 -7.57 -3.00 -2.38
N ILE A 90 -6.96 -2.02 -3.06
CA ILE A 90 -6.01 -1.09 -2.46
C ILE A 90 -6.83 0.07 -1.89
N ASN A 91 -6.76 0.28 -0.58
CA ASN A 91 -7.45 1.40 0.05
C ASN A 91 -6.76 2.72 -0.36
N TYR A 92 -7.47 3.56 -1.08
CA TYR A 92 -6.95 4.81 -1.61
C TYR A 92 -7.59 6.00 -0.90
N VAL A 93 -6.77 6.79 -0.21
CA VAL A 93 -7.21 7.93 0.60
C VAL A 93 -6.61 9.21 0.04
N GLU A 94 -7.46 10.19 -0.25
CA GLU A 94 -7.06 11.49 -0.79
C GLU A 94 -7.03 12.54 0.33
N TYR A 95 -5.83 12.91 0.77
CA TYR A 95 -5.66 13.83 1.91
C TYR A 95 -6.23 15.23 1.62
N ALA A 96 -6.08 15.72 0.38
CA ALA A 96 -6.64 17.02 0.00
C ALA A 96 -8.17 17.08 0.15
N ILE A 97 -8.87 15.97 -0.07
CA ILE A 97 -10.33 15.90 0.12
C ILE A 97 -10.68 15.91 1.61
N LEU A 98 -9.93 15.18 2.44
CA LEU A 98 -10.12 15.18 3.88
C LEU A 98 -9.95 16.59 4.49
N LEU A 99 -8.97 17.36 4.00
CA LEU A 99 -8.78 18.74 4.40
C LEU A 99 -9.97 19.63 4.02
N LEU A 100 -10.57 19.43 2.85
CA LEU A 100 -11.73 20.20 2.39
C LEU A 100 -13.00 19.87 3.17
N SER A 101 -13.12 18.65 3.71
CA SER A 101 -14.26 18.25 4.55
C SER A 101 -14.22 18.82 5.97
N GLN A 102 -13.12 19.45 6.39
CA GLN A 102 -13.02 20.04 7.72
C GLN A 102 -13.70 21.40 7.78
N ALA A 103 -14.49 21.61 8.84
CA ALA A 103 -15.31 22.81 9.02
C ALA A 103 -14.49 24.10 9.26
N ASP A 104 -13.21 23.98 9.64
CA ASP A 104 -12.31 25.12 9.86
C ASP A 104 -10.97 24.92 9.13
N PRO A 105 -10.76 25.56 7.96
CA PRO A 105 -9.51 25.46 7.18
C PRO A 105 -8.31 26.18 7.83
N THR A 106 -8.52 26.93 8.92
CA THR A 106 -7.45 27.55 9.70
C THR A 106 -6.91 26.62 10.79
N ASN A 107 -7.74 25.68 11.26
CA ASN A 107 -7.34 24.58 12.13
C ASN A 107 -6.81 23.42 11.28
N ARG A 108 -5.67 23.63 10.62
CA ARG A 108 -4.94 22.61 9.83
C ARG A 108 -4.35 21.47 10.71
N SER A 109 -4.89 21.32 11.91
CA SER A 109 -4.22 20.83 13.11
C SER A 109 -4.74 19.46 13.47
N THR A 110 -3.87 18.45 13.37
CA THR A 110 -3.95 17.17 14.10
C THR A 110 -5.15 16.27 13.77
N ASP A 111 -6.38 16.75 13.76
CA ASP A 111 -7.60 15.95 13.59
C ASP A 111 -7.67 15.25 12.23
N ALA A 112 -7.33 15.95 11.14
CA ALA A 112 -7.24 15.34 9.80
C ALA A 112 -6.15 14.27 9.72
N TYR A 113 -5.06 14.45 10.48
CA TYR A 113 -3.97 13.48 10.56
C TYR A 113 -4.39 12.26 11.38
N ASP A 114 -5.00 12.48 12.54
CA ASP A 114 -5.52 11.44 13.42
C ASP A 114 -6.59 10.59 12.70
N GLU A 115 -7.48 11.22 11.95
CA GLU A 115 -8.51 10.54 11.16
C GLU A 115 -7.89 9.70 10.03
N LEU A 116 -6.95 10.27 9.27
CA LEU A 116 -6.22 9.56 8.23
C LEU A 116 -5.43 8.38 8.81
N ILE A 117 -4.83 8.57 9.97
CA ILE A 117 -4.02 7.55 10.65
C ILE A 117 -4.89 6.43 11.19
N SER A 118 -6.02 6.77 11.82
CA SER A 118 -7.03 5.81 12.25
C SER A 118 -7.57 5.01 11.06
N ALA A 119 -7.78 5.66 9.90
CA ALA A 119 -8.24 5.01 8.69
C ALA A 119 -7.22 4.00 8.13
N ILE A 120 -5.92 4.21 8.34
CA ILE A 120 -4.86 3.39 7.73
C ILE A 120 -4.19 2.42 8.69
N GLN A 121 -4.40 2.57 10.00
CA GLN A 121 -3.72 1.75 11.01
C GLN A 121 -4.00 0.25 10.83
N GLY A 122 -5.20 -0.11 10.37
CA GLY A 122 -5.55 -1.48 9.98
C GLY A 122 -4.82 -1.98 8.73
N HIS A 123 -4.56 -1.09 7.77
CA HIS A 123 -3.89 -1.41 6.51
C HIS A 123 -2.38 -1.51 6.65
N ILE A 124 -1.75 -0.66 7.47
CA ILE A 124 -0.30 -0.73 7.75
C ILE A 124 0.10 -2.13 8.27
N ARG A 125 -0.76 -2.75 9.09
CA ARG A 125 -0.52 -4.11 9.61
C ARG A 125 -0.78 -5.21 8.58
N ALA A 126 -1.54 -4.92 7.54
CA ALA A 126 -1.90 -5.87 6.50
C ALA A 126 -0.82 -6.00 5.40
N GLY A 127 -0.15 -4.90 5.06
CA GLY A 127 0.90 -4.89 4.03
C GLY A 127 1.53 -3.51 3.85
N LEU A 128 2.10 -3.25 2.67
CA LEU A 128 2.80 -1.98 2.41
C LEU A 128 1.79 -0.84 2.28
N THR A 129 2.06 0.28 2.95
CA THR A 129 1.34 1.55 2.76
C THR A 129 2.22 2.54 2.00
N ILE A 130 1.71 3.12 0.92
CA ILE A 130 2.45 4.12 0.14
C ILE A 130 1.89 5.50 0.44
N PHE A 131 2.76 6.45 0.73
CA PHE A 131 2.46 7.88 0.73
C PHE A 131 2.83 8.42 -0.65
N LEU A 132 1.84 8.79 -1.44
CA LEU A 132 2.03 9.32 -2.78
C LEU A 132 2.13 10.84 -2.70
N PHE A 133 3.21 11.40 -3.23
CA PHE A 133 3.42 12.84 -3.26
C PHE A 133 3.89 13.28 -4.65
N ASN A 134 3.95 14.58 -4.86
CA ASN A 134 4.55 15.21 -6.03
C ASN A 134 5.44 16.37 -5.56
N LYS A 135 6.09 17.05 -6.50
CA LYS A 135 6.93 18.20 -6.19
C LYS A 135 6.22 19.26 -5.34
N GLU A 136 4.96 19.58 -5.63
CA GLU A 136 4.19 20.59 -4.89
C GLU A 136 4.00 20.20 -3.42
N ALA A 137 3.62 18.95 -3.14
CA ALA A 137 3.48 18.42 -1.78
C ALA A 137 4.80 18.49 -0.98
N HIS A 138 5.93 18.25 -1.65
CA HIS A 138 7.25 18.35 -1.05
C HIS A 138 7.60 19.81 -0.72
N GLU A 139 7.38 20.73 -1.65
CA GLU A 139 7.68 22.16 -1.50
C GLU A 139 6.87 22.83 -0.38
N ILE A 140 5.59 22.47 -0.23
CA ILE A 140 4.75 22.97 0.87
C ILE A 140 5.01 22.26 2.22
N GLY A 141 5.91 21.27 2.24
CA GLY A 141 6.35 20.59 3.47
C GLY A 141 5.47 19.46 3.97
N TRP A 142 4.46 19.01 3.22
CA TRP A 142 3.56 17.93 3.67
C TRP A 142 4.30 16.61 3.86
N VAL A 143 5.26 16.27 2.99
CA VAL A 143 6.07 15.04 3.12
C VAL A 143 6.79 15.00 4.48
N GLN A 144 7.46 16.08 4.85
CA GLN A 144 8.18 16.16 6.13
C GLN A 144 7.22 16.17 7.32
N GLN A 145 6.06 16.82 7.18
CA GLN A 145 5.03 16.84 8.20
C GLN A 145 4.49 15.43 8.48
N PHE A 146 4.17 14.65 7.44
CA PHE A 146 3.74 13.26 7.58
C PHE A 146 4.83 12.37 8.18
N ARG A 147 6.09 12.50 7.74
CA ARG A 147 7.21 11.76 8.35
C ARG A 147 7.36 12.05 9.84
N ASN A 148 7.31 13.32 10.23
CA ASN A 148 7.38 13.73 11.64
C ASN A 148 6.19 13.15 12.41
N TYR A 149 4.98 13.32 11.88
CA TYR A 149 3.77 12.82 12.51
C TYR A 149 3.83 11.30 12.73
N ILE A 150 4.23 10.53 11.72
CA ILE A 150 4.36 9.07 11.84
C ILE A 150 5.41 8.69 12.89
N ARG A 151 6.58 9.35 12.88
CA ARG A 151 7.63 9.12 13.89
C ARG A 151 7.15 9.41 15.31
N ASP A 152 6.35 10.46 15.47
CA ASP A 152 5.86 10.91 16.77
C ASP A 152 4.59 10.11 17.19
N SER A 153 3.95 9.42 16.24
CA SER A 153 2.81 8.54 16.48
C SER A 153 3.23 7.22 17.14
N ARG A 154 2.27 6.54 17.79
CA ARG A 154 2.48 5.18 18.35
C ARG A 154 2.40 4.07 17.28
N ILE A 155 2.43 4.42 16.00
CA ILE A 155 2.40 3.44 14.91
C ILE A 155 3.79 2.83 14.78
N SER A 156 3.90 1.55 15.08
CA SER A 156 5.12 0.79 14.80
C SER A 156 5.21 0.51 13.31
N CYS A 157 5.91 1.36 12.56
CA CYS A 157 6.22 1.11 11.15
C CYS A 157 7.64 1.55 10.77
N THR A 158 8.17 0.96 9.70
CA THR A 158 9.48 1.28 9.12
C THR A 158 9.30 1.96 7.76
N GLU A 159 9.84 3.16 7.62
CA GLU A 159 9.97 3.78 6.30
C GLU A 159 11.04 3.05 5.49
N ILE A 160 10.69 2.59 4.29
CA ILE A 160 11.62 2.02 3.32
C ILE A 160 11.86 2.99 2.16
N HIS A 161 13.09 2.97 1.67
CA HIS A 161 13.47 3.81 0.53
C HIS A 161 12.75 3.33 -0.74
N PRO A 162 12.21 4.23 -1.60
CA PRO A 162 11.47 3.86 -2.81
C PRO A 162 12.23 2.93 -3.76
N ARG A 163 13.55 3.12 -3.89
CA ARG A 163 14.44 2.23 -4.67
C ARG A 163 14.34 0.76 -4.26
N SER A 164 14.07 0.46 -2.99
CA SER A 164 13.90 -0.92 -2.51
C SER A 164 12.64 -1.58 -3.07
N LEU A 165 11.67 -0.81 -3.57
CA LEU A 165 10.46 -1.31 -4.22
C LEU A 165 10.70 -1.69 -5.69
N SER A 166 11.82 -1.25 -6.26
CA SER A 166 12.18 -1.41 -7.66
C SER A 166 13.10 -2.61 -7.93
N SER A 167 13.69 -3.21 -6.89
CA SER A 167 14.84 -4.14 -7.00
C SER A 167 14.52 -5.64 -6.89
N ASN A 168 13.28 -6.09 -7.15
CA ASN A 168 12.91 -7.51 -7.19
C ASN A 168 12.24 -7.92 -8.51
#